data_AF-A0A7Y2RHN4-F1
#
_entry.id   AF-A0A7Y2RHN4-F1
#
_cell.length_a   1.000
_cell.length_b   1.000
_cell.length_c   1.000
_cell.angle_alpha   90.00
_cell.angle_beta   90.00
_cell.angle_gamma   90.00
#
_symmetry.space_group_name_H-M   'P 1'
#
loop_
_entity.id
_entity.type
_entity.pdbx_description
1 polymer ?
#
loop_
_entity_poly.entity_id
_entity_poly.type
_entity_poly.pdbx_seq_one_letter_code
_entity_poly.pdbx_strand_id
1 'polypeptide(L)'
;MGNDGSAISEVQLRKQKISAAKKAAEIVTLREWYDSTQHSYELEEYFNYFSNLGRLGKELHKRGVKRITELYESDNGVFVEATFVRSDLNLIAPLCALACTYNCK
;
A
#
# COMPACT_ATOMS: atom_id res chain seq x y z
N MET A 1 -22.98 -0.81 -41.95
CA MET A 1 -23.05 -0.90 -40.47
C MET A 1 -22.22 -2.10 -40.06
N GLY A 2 -20.93 -1.91 -39.79
CA GLY A 2 -20.00 -2.97 -39.39
C GLY A 2 -20.15 -3.22 -37.89
N ASN A 3 -20.63 -4.41 -37.53
CA ASN A 3 -20.79 -4.82 -36.14
C ASN A 3 -19.47 -5.45 -35.68
N ASP A 4 -18.46 -4.63 -35.42
CA ASP A 4 -17.24 -5.07 -34.74
C ASP A 4 -17.54 -5.20 -33.26
N GLY A 5 -18.16 -6.34 -32.91
CA GLY A 5 -18.22 -6.84 -31.55
C GLY A 5 -16.79 -7.06 -31.07
N SER A 6 -16.22 -6.03 -30.44
CA SER A 6 -14.91 -6.06 -29.81
C SER A 6 -14.94 -7.13 -28.71
N ALA A 7 -14.60 -8.37 -29.10
CA ALA A 7 -14.45 -9.48 -28.19
C ALA A 7 -13.24 -9.17 -27.31
N ILE A 8 -13.50 -8.66 -26.12
CA ILE A 8 -12.48 -8.37 -25.11
C ILE A 8 -11.66 -9.65 -24.93
N SER A 9 -10.36 -9.57 -25.23
CA SER A 9 -9.46 -10.73 -25.09
C SER A 9 -9.47 -11.23 -23.64
N GLU A 10 -9.28 -12.55 -23.44
CA GLU A 10 -9.23 -13.15 -22.11
C GLU A 10 -8.18 -12.46 -21.21
N VAL A 11 -7.09 -11.97 -21.79
CA VAL A 11 -6.04 -11.20 -21.12
C VAL A 11 -6.56 -9.85 -20.61
N GLN A 12 -7.33 -9.11 -21.42
CA GLN A 12 -7.96 -7.85 -20.97
C GLN A 12 -9.01 -8.09 -19.90
N LEU A 13 -9.79 -9.17 -20.01
CA LEU A 13 -10.78 -9.54 -18.99
C LEU A 13 -10.10 -9.87 -17.65
N ARG A 14 -8.97 -10.59 -17.67
CA ARG A 14 -8.17 -10.89 -16.48
C ARG A 14 -7.56 -9.60 -15.89
N LYS A 15 -7.04 -8.69 -16.71
CA LYS A 15 -6.54 -7.39 -16.25
C LYS A 15 -7.63 -6.55 -15.56
N GLN A 16 -8.84 -6.54 -16.12
CA GLN A 16 -9.99 -5.86 -15.50
C GLN A 16 -10.42 -6.50 -14.19
N LYS A 17 -10.48 -7.84 -14.11
CA LYS A 17 -10.77 -8.56 -12.85
C LYS A 17 -9.73 -8.31 -11.78
N ILE A 18 -8.45 -8.29 -12.14
CA ILE A 18 -7.36 -7.94 -11.21
C ILE A 18 -7.49 -6.47 -10.77
N SER A 19 -7.76 -5.54 -11.68
CA SER A 19 -7.99 -4.12 -11.34
C SER A 19 -9.18 -3.94 -10.40
N ALA A 20 -10.30 -4.62 -10.68
CA ALA A 20 -11.48 -4.59 -9.83
C ALA A 20 -11.23 -5.23 -8.46
N ALA A 21 -10.52 -6.35 -8.40
CA ALA A 21 -10.12 -6.98 -7.14
C ALA A 21 -9.14 -6.12 -6.35
N LYS A 22 -8.21 -5.42 -7.01
CA LYS A 22 -7.29 -4.46 -6.37
C LYS A 22 -8.03 -3.26 -5.80
N LYS A 23 -9.04 -2.77 -6.51
CA LYS A 23 -9.92 -1.69 -6.06
C LYS A 23 -10.83 -2.14 -4.91
N ALA A 24 -11.28 -3.39 -4.93
CA ALA A 24 -12.07 -4.00 -3.86
C ALA A 24 -11.23 -4.34 -2.61
N ALA A 25 -9.94 -4.66 -2.79
CA ALA A 25 -8.99 -4.95 -1.70
C ALA A 25 -8.27 -3.69 -1.17
N GLU A 26 -8.62 -2.50 -1.67
CA GLU A 26 -8.01 -1.21 -1.30
C GLU A 26 -6.48 -1.29 -1.16
N ILE A 27 -5.82 -1.79 -2.20
CA ILE A 27 -4.35 -1.86 -2.20
C ILE A 27 -3.80 -0.45 -2.41
N VAL A 28 -2.95 -0.01 -1.48
CA VAL A 28 -2.41 1.34 -1.42
C VAL A 28 -0.94 1.34 -1.06
N THR A 29 -0.21 2.37 -1.50
CA THR A 29 1.14 2.62 -0.96
C THR A 29 1.06 3.11 0.48
N LEU A 30 2.17 3.02 1.21
CA LEU A 30 2.23 3.55 2.58
C LEU A 30 1.96 5.07 2.62
N ARG A 31 2.36 5.80 1.57
CA ARG A 31 2.11 7.23 1.45
C ARG A 31 0.63 7.52 1.20
N GLU A 32 0.04 6.85 0.22
CA GLU A 32 -1.39 6.99 -0.09
C GLU A 32 -2.26 6.64 1.11
N TRP A 33 -1.92 5.56 1.83
CA TRP A 33 -2.59 5.19 3.07
C TRP A 33 -2.50 6.32 4.10
N TYR A 34 -1.29 6.84 4.35
CA TYR A 34 -1.09 7.91 5.33
C TYR A 34 -1.89 9.17 4.97
N ASP A 35 -1.86 9.60 3.71
CA ASP A 35 -2.53 10.83 3.28
C ASP A 35 -4.07 10.73 3.31
N SER A 36 -4.62 9.51 3.25
CA SER A 36 -6.06 9.27 3.17
C SER A 36 -6.67 8.66 4.44
N THR A 37 -5.88 8.46 5.49
CA THR A 37 -6.32 7.86 6.76
C THR A 37 -6.32 8.91 7.86
N GLN A 38 -7.34 8.91 8.71
CA GLN A 38 -7.32 9.72 9.93
C GLN A 38 -6.25 9.17 10.87
N HIS A 39 -5.28 9.99 11.23
CA HIS A 39 -4.17 9.55 12.08
C HIS A 39 -4.67 9.31 13.51
N SER A 40 -4.31 8.14 14.04
CA SER A 40 -4.52 7.82 15.45
C SER A 40 -3.36 8.39 16.27
N TYR A 41 -3.56 8.50 17.59
CA TYR A 41 -2.57 9.06 18.52
C TYR A 41 -1.18 8.38 18.38
N GLU A 42 -1.16 7.08 18.14
CA GLU A 42 0.04 6.28 17.89
C GLU A 42 0.88 6.79 16.72
N LEU A 43 0.21 7.15 15.63
CA LEU A 43 0.85 7.66 14.42
C LEU A 43 1.32 9.08 14.67
N GLU A 44 0.49 9.93 15.27
CA GLU A 44 0.87 11.30 15.62
C GLU A 44 2.13 11.33 16.50
N GLU A 45 2.17 10.53 17.55
CA GLU A 45 3.34 10.38 18.42
C GLU A 45 4.56 9.88 17.64
N TYR A 46 4.40 8.85 16.81
CA TYR A 46 5.49 8.37 15.97
C TYR A 46 6.04 9.46 15.04
N PHE A 47 5.18 10.28 14.45
CA PHE A 47 5.59 11.38 13.60
C PHE A 47 6.24 12.51 14.39
N ASN A 48 5.83 12.78 15.63
CA ASN A 48 6.51 13.73 16.52
C ASN A 48 7.97 13.33 16.78
N TYR A 49 8.27 12.02 16.84
CA TYR A 49 9.63 11.53 17.11
C TYR A 49 10.49 11.33 15.85
N PHE A 50 9.91 10.85 14.75
CA PHE A 50 10.71 10.37 13.61
C PHE A 50 10.43 11.06 12.27
N SER A 51 9.28 11.74 12.11
CA SER A 51 8.90 12.50 10.91
C SER A 51 9.12 11.79 9.55
N ASN A 52 9.13 10.45 9.51
CA ASN A 52 9.56 9.70 8.33
C ASN A 52 8.78 8.38 8.13
N LEU A 53 8.01 8.32 7.04
CA LEU A 53 7.25 7.14 6.60
C LEU A 53 8.15 5.98 6.15
N GLY A 54 9.34 6.26 5.61
CA GLY A 54 10.28 5.22 5.17
C GLY A 54 10.78 4.35 6.32
N ARG A 55 10.89 4.91 7.53
CA ARG A 55 11.24 4.14 8.74
C ARG A 55 10.09 3.25 9.21
N LEU A 56 8.85 3.74 9.11
CA LEU A 56 7.66 2.93 9.39
C LEU A 56 7.55 1.77 8.39
N GLY A 57 7.82 2.03 7.11
CA GLY A 57 7.90 1.00 6.07
C GLY A 57 8.96 -0.08 6.37
N LYS A 58 10.12 0.30 6.90
CA LYS A 58 11.15 -0.66 7.35
C LYS A 58 10.68 -1.50 8.53
N GLU A 59 9.98 -0.91 9.49
CA GLU A 59 9.47 -1.63 10.67
C GLU A 59 8.36 -2.61 10.29
N LEU A 60 7.44 -2.21 9.40
CA LEU A 60 6.43 -3.09 8.80
C LEU A 60 7.11 -4.29 8.11
N HIS A 61 8.18 -4.03 7.35
CA HIS A 61 8.93 -5.10 6.69
C HIS A 61 9.63 -6.04 7.69
N LYS A 62 10.29 -5.48 8.72
CA LYS A 62 10.97 -6.24 9.78
C LYS A 62 10.00 -7.16 10.53
N ARG A 63 8.74 -6.76 10.66
CA ARG A 63 7.68 -7.54 11.31
C ARG A 63 6.95 -8.51 10.38
N GLY A 64 7.40 -8.63 9.13
CA GLY A 64 6.85 -9.60 8.18
C GLY A 64 5.48 -9.22 7.64
N VAL A 65 5.10 -7.93 7.67
CA VAL A 65 3.83 -7.49 7.09
C VAL A 65 3.82 -7.77 5.59
N LYS A 66 2.77 -8.46 5.14
CA LYS A 66 2.64 -8.92 3.76
C LYS A 66 2.53 -7.72 2.82
N ARG A 67 3.53 -7.56 1.96
CA ARG A 67 3.50 -6.60 0.85
C ARG A 67 2.80 -7.25 -0.34
N ILE A 68 1.94 -6.50 -1.02
CA ILE A 68 1.21 -6.98 -2.19
C ILE A 68 1.89 -6.60 -3.51
N THR A 69 2.73 -5.55 -3.57
CA THR A 69 3.42 -5.24 -4.83
C THR A 69 4.79 -5.89 -4.98
N GLU A 70 4.86 -6.66 -6.05
CA GLU A 70 6.01 -6.89 -6.92
C GLU A 70 6.04 -5.82 -8.04
N LEU A 71 7.23 -5.56 -8.60
CA LEU A 71 7.63 -4.51 -9.57
C LEU A 71 6.52 -3.71 -10.30
N TYR A 72 6.61 -2.38 -10.23
CA TYR A 72 5.93 -1.46 -11.14
C TYR A 72 6.93 -0.84 -12.12
N GLU A 73 6.75 -1.13 -13.42
CA GLU A 73 7.35 -0.33 -14.51
C GLU A 73 6.47 0.90 -14.74
N SER A 74 7.05 2.09 -14.56
CA SER A 74 6.47 3.38 -14.96
C SER A 74 7.20 3.89 -16.20
N ASP A 75 6.54 4.74 -17.00
CA ASP A 75 7.13 5.38 -18.21
C ASP A 75 8.42 6.16 -17.91
N ASN A 76 8.68 6.49 -16.63
CA ASN A 76 9.89 7.19 -16.15
C ASN A 76 10.86 6.29 -15.34
N GLY A 77 10.70 4.97 -15.37
CA GLY A 77 11.59 4.00 -14.72
C GLY A 77 10.88 2.98 -13.81
N VAL A 78 11.64 2.00 -13.30
CA VAL A 78 11.14 0.98 -12.37
C VAL A 78 11.17 1.55 -10.95
N PHE A 79 10.00 1.85 -10.37
CA PHE A 79 9.88 2.22 -8.96
C PHE A 79 9.21 1.08 -8.20
N VAL A 80 9.97 0.44 -7.32
CA VAL A 80 9.45 -0.61 -6.43
C VAL A 80 8.95 0.05 -5.15
N GLU A 81 7.71 0.55 -5.19
CA GLU A 81 7.04 1.03 -3.99
C GLU A 81 6.23 -0.10 -3.35
N ALA A 82 6.40 -0.27 -2.04
CA ALA A 82 5.68 -1.26 -1.27
C ALA A 82 4.21 -0.84 -1.12
N THR A 83 3.31 -1.70 -1.60
CA THR A 83 1.87 -1.58 -1.40
C THR A 83 1.39 -2.66 -0.45
N PHE A 84 0.27 -2.34 0.18
CA PHE A 84 -0.33 -3.15 1.24
C PHE A 84 -1.83 -3.11 1.07
N VAL A 85 -2.52 -4.10 1.65
CA VAL A 85 -3.97 -4.02 1.83
C VAL A 85 -4.24 -2.91 2.85
N ARG A 86 -5.14 -1.97 2.54
CA ARG A 86 -5.48 -0.88 3.46
C ARG A 86 -5.93 -1.39 4.82
N SER A 87 -6.71 -2.47 4.89
CA SER A 87 -7.15 -3.07 6.17
C SER A 87 -5.97 -3.52 7.03
N ASP A 88 -4.94 -4.09 6.41
CA ASP A 88 -3.74 -4.55 7.11
C ASP A 88 -2.94 -3.37 7.62
N LEU A 89 -2.82 -2.29 6.84
CA LEU A 89 -2.18 -1.06 7.31
C LEU A 89 -2.95 -0.39 8.45
N ASN A 90 -4.27 -0.29 8.34
CA ASN A 90 -5.11 0.30 9.40
C ASN A 90 -4.91 -0.39 10.75
N LEU A 91 -4.72 -1.72 10.75
CA LEU A 91 -4.50 -2.49 11.97
C LEU A 91 -3.03 -2.45 12.42
N ILE A 92 -2.10 -2.71 11.50
CA ILE A 92 -0.72 -3.04 11.86
C ILE A 92 0.17 -1.80 11.91
N ALA A 93 -0.10 -0.77 11.11
CA ALA A 93 0.75 0.41 11.05
C ALA A 93 0.76 1.23 12.37
N PRO A 94 -0.37 1.47 13.06
CA PRO A 94 -0.36 2.10 14.39
C PRO A 94 0.41 1.28 15.44
N LEU A 95 0.26 -0.05 15.41
CA LEU A 95 0.98 -0.95 16.32
C LEU A 95 2.49 -0.92 16.07
N CYS A 96 2.89 -0.87 14.79
CA CYS A 96 4.29 -0.72 14.41
C CYS A 96 4.84 0.65 14.80
N ALA A 97 4.03 1.71 14.65
CA ALA A 97 4.39 3.07 15.05
C ALA A 97 4.67 3.16 16.56
N LEU A 98 3.77 2.67 17.40
CA LEU A 98 4.00 2.56 18.85
C LEU A 98 5.24 1.75 19.17
N ALA A 99 5.36 0.56 18.60
CA ALA A 99 6.47 -0.29 18.96
C ALA A 99 7.82 0.30 18.49
N CYS A 100 7.82 1.14 17.45
CA CYS A 100 8.98 1.91 17.04
C CYS A 100 9.29 3.06 18.01
N THR A 101 8.29 3.75 18.58
CA THR A 101 8.52 4.78 19.61
C THR A 101 8.99 4.19 20.94
N TYR A 102 8.53 2.99 21.32
CA TYR A 102 8.97 2.32 22.55
C TYR A 102 10.31 1.58 22.42
N ASN A 103 10.57 0.88 21.31
CA ASN A 103 11.76 0.02 21.17
C ASN A 103 12.92 0.64 20.40
N CYS A 104 12.79 1.87 19.87
CA CYS A 104 13.91 2.60 19.28
C CYS A 104 14.37 3.80 20.12
N LYS A 105 14.07 3.80 21.43
CA LYS A 105 14.76 4.62 22.42
C LYS A 105 16.12 4.01 22.78
#